data_AF-A0A318RE29-F1
#
_entry.id   AF-A0A318RE29-F1
#
_cell.length_a   1.000
_cell.length_b   1.000
_cell.length_c   1.000
_cell.angle_alpha   90.00
_cell.angle_beta   90.00
_cell.angle_gamma   90.00
#
_symmetry.space_group_name_H-M   'P 1'
#
loop_
_entity.id
_entity.type
_entity.pdbx_description
1 polymer ?
#
loop_
_entity_poly.entity_id
_entity_poly.type
_entity_poly.pdbx_seq_one_letter_code
_entity_poly.pdbx_strand_id
1 'polypeptide(L)' 'MYNQILQFNNIYSFLVNNTLIDMTINNPIFVFAIITVIWFIPGIIVRRVNEQKQIKRKQKLQDDAIKKLYPKPKD' A
#
# COMPACT_ATOMS: atom_id res chain seq x y z
N MET A 1 -41.37 19.69 14.31
CA MET A 1 -40.04 20.20 13.92
C MET A 1 -38.97 19.11 13.93
N TYR A 2 -38.79 18.35 15.01
CA TYR A 2 -37.78 17.26 15.07
C TYR A 2 -37.91 16.19 13.98
N ASN A 3 -39.12 15.69 13.73
CA ASN A 3 -39.34 14.69 12.67
C ASN A 3 -39.05 15.23 11.27
N GLN A 4 -39.22 16.53 11.01
CA GLN A 4 -38.89 17.12 9.72
C GLN A 4 -37.36 17.14 9.51
N ILE A 5 -36.60 17.52 10.55
CA ILE A 5 -35.13 17.55 10.52
C ILE A 5 -34.56 16.15 10.27
N LEU A 6 -35.10 15.12 10.93
CA LEU A 6 -34.69 13.72 10.71
C LEU A 6 -34.95 13.25 9.27
N GLN A 7 -36.10 13.61 8.69
CA GLN A 7 -36.42 13.27 7.30
C GLN A 7 -35.45 13.96 6.33
N PHE A 8 -35.12 15.24 6.54
CA PHE A 8 -34.13 15.95 5.72
C PHE A 8 -32.73 15.33 5.81
N ASN A 9 -32.28 14.95 7.00
CA ASN A 9 -30.98 14.30 7.19
C ASN A 9 -30.91 12.94 6.48
N ASN A 10 -31.99 12.16 6.53
CA ASN A 10 -32.06 10.87 5.85
C ASN A 10 -32.01 11.04 4.32
N ILE A 11 -32.73 12.03 3.78
CA ILE A 11 -32.72 12.33 2.34
C ILE A 11 -31.32 12.80 1.91
N TYR A 12 -30.69 13.69 2.67
CA TYR A 12 -29.35 14.17 2.36
C TYR A 12 -28.32 13.02 2.36
N SER A 13 -28.36 12.17 3.38
CA SER A 13 -27.51 10.98 3.47
C SER A 13 -27.72 10.06 2.26
N PHE A 14 -28.98 9.81 1.88
CA PHE A 14 -29.31 9.00 0.71
C PHE A 14 -28.74 9.60 -0.59
N LEU A 15 -28.89 10.91 -0.80
CA LEU A 15 -28.37 11.61 -1.98
C LEU A 15 -26.84 11.58 -2.05
N VAL A 16 -26.17 11.79 -0.93
CA VAL A 16 -24.71 11.71 -0.84
C VAL A 16 -24.23 10.30 -1.16
N ASN A 17 -24.87 9.27 -0.59
CA ASN A 17 -24.50 7.88 -0.83
C ASN A 17 -24.67 7.50 -2.31
N ASN A 18 -25.78 7.89 -2.95
CA ASN A 18 -25.97 7.64 -4.37
C ASN A 18 -24.94 8.36 -5.23
N THR A 19 -24.65 9.63 -4.93
CA THR A 19 -23.63 10.39 -5.65
C THR A 19 -22.25 9.74 -5.54
N LEU A 20 -21.90 9.23 -4.34
CA LEU A 20 -20.65 8.51 -4.13
C LEU A 20 -20.61 7.20 -4.92
N ILE A 21 -21.70 6.44 -4.97
CA ILE A 21 -21.79 5.19 -5.75
C ILE A 21 -21.61 5.50 -7.24
N ASP A 22 -22.24 6.57 -7.73
CA ASP A 22 -22.14 6.99 -9.12
C ASP A 22 -20.72 7.41 -9.50
N MET A 23 -20.03 8.12 -8.60
CA MET A 23 -18.64 8.53 -8.80
C MET A 23 -17.64 7.38 -8.66
N THR A 24 -17.99 6.29 -7.98
CA THR A 24 -17.06 5.19 -7.65
C THR A 24 -17.37 3.91 -8.42
N ILE A 25 -18.43 3.19 -8.05
CA ILE A 25 -18.75 1.85 -8.56
C ILE A 25 -19.31 1.93 -9.97
N ASN A 26 -20.17 2.90 -10.27
CA ASN A 26 -20.74 3.07 -11.61
C ASN A 26 -19.79 3.81 -12.56
N ASN A 27 -18.68 4.36 -12.05
CA ASN A 27 -17.67 5.02 -12.86
C ASN A 27 -16.56 4.03 -13.26
N PRO A 28 -16.50 3.59 -14.54
CA PRO A 28 -15.53 2.59 -14.98
C PRO A 28 -14.08 3.07 -14.85
N ILE A 29 -13.81 4.38 -14.95
CA ILE A 29 -12.46 4.94 -14.80
C ILE A 29 -11.98 4.78 -13.36
N PHE A 30 -12.87 5.02 -12.39
CA PHE A 30 -12.54 4.88 -10.97
C PHE A 30 -12.28 3.41 -10.61
N VAL A 31 -13.14 2.50 -11.07
CA VAL A 31 -12.96 1.05 -10.88
C VAL A 31 -11.63 0.59 -11.48
N PHE A 32 -11.30 1.04 -12.69
CA PHE A 32 -10.02 0.71 -13.33
C PHE A 32 -8.81 1.21 -12.54
N ALA A 33 -8.88 2.44 -12.01
CA ALA A 33 -7.83 2.99 -11.17
C ALA A 33 -7.62 2.15 -9.90
N ILE A 34 -8.70 1.74 -9.23
CA ILE A 34 -8.65 0.87 -8.05
C ILE A 34 -8.00 -0.47 -8.38
N ILE A 35 -8.44 -1.14 -9.45
CA ILE A 35 -7.89 -2.43 -9.87
C ILE A 35 -6.39 -2.29 -10.14
N THR A 36 -5.99 -1.23 -10.83
CA THR A 36 -4.58 -0.95 -11.13
C THR A 36 -3.77 -0.80 -9.84
N VAL A 37 -4.26 -0.02 -8.88
CA VAL A 37 -3.58 0.18 -7.60
C VAL A 37 -3.45 -1.13 -6.83
N ILE A 38 -4.53 -1.91 -6.72
CA ILE A 38 -4.54 -3.21 -6.03
C ILE A 38 -3.57 -4.18 -6.70
N TRP A 39 -3.47 -4.15 -8.03
CA TRP A 39 -2.58 -5.03 -8.78
C TRP A 39 -1.10 -4.62 -8.67
N PHE A 40 -0.81 -3.32 -8.71
CA PHE A 40 0.57 -2.81 -8.74
C PHE A 40 1.24 -2.74 -7.37
N ILE A 41 0.50 -2.42 -6.30
CA ILE A 41 1.09 -2.26 -4.95
C ILE A 41 1.83 -3.53 -4.48
N PRO A 42 1.26 -4.75 -4.58
CA PRO A 42 1.94 -5.96 -4.14
C PRO A 42 3.28 -6.19 -4.86
N GLY A 43 3.32 -5.93 -6.17
CA GLY A 43 4.55 -6.07 -6.96
C GLY A 43 5.66 -5.13 -6.51
N ILE A 44 5.31 -3.88 -6.20
CA ILE A 44 6.24 -2.87 -5.68
C ILE A 44 6.77 -3.29 -4.31
N ILE A 45 5.90 -3.77 -3.42
CA ILE A 45 6.28 -4.20 -2.07
C ILE A 45 7.25 -5.39 -2.14
N VAL A 46 6.92 -6.43 -2.92
CA VAL A 46 7.76 -7.62 -3.09
C VAL A 46 9.13 -7.25 -3.63
N ARG A 47 9.18 -6.35 -4.62
CA ARG A 47 10.44 -5.85 -5.19
C ARG A 47 11.30 -5.15 -4.13
N ARG A 48 10.72 -4.23 -3.36
CA ARG A 48 11.43 -3.49 -2.31
C ARG A 48 11.99 -4.42 -1.23
N VAL A 49 11.22 -5.42 -0.80
CA VAL A 49 11.67 -6.40 0.19
C VAL A 49 12.85 -7.23 -0.35
N ASN A 50 12.78 -7.66 -1.60
CA ASN A 50 13.85 -8.43 -2.23
C ASN A 50 15.13 -7.61 -2.42
N GLU A 51 15.03 -6.35 -2.83
CA GLU A 51 16.18 -5.44 -2.96
C GLU A 51 16.90 -5.27 -1.62
N GLN A 52 16.16 -5.01 -0.53
CA GLN A 52 16.74 -4.90 0.81
C GLN A 52 17.44 -6.20 1.24
N LYS A 53 16.83 -7.36 0.96
CA LYS A 53 17.43 -8.67 1.25
C LYS A 53 18.73 -8.87 0.49
N GLN A 54 18.79 -8.46 -0.77
CA GLN A 54 20.01 -8.57 -1.58
C GLN A 54 21.13 -7.64 -1.08
N ILE A 55 20.80 -6.40 -0.71
CA ILE A 55 21.77 -5.46 -0.14
C ILE A 55 22.39 -6.03 1.15
N LYS A 56 21.55 -6.52 2.07
CA LYS A 56 22.02 -7.14 3.31
C LYS A 56 22.90 -8.36 3.07
N ARG A 57 22.55 -9.21 2.09
CA ARG A 57 23.38 -10.36 1.69
C ARG A 57 24.74 -9.93 1.15
N LYS A 58 24.78 -8.92 0.29
CA LYS A 58 26.04 -8.38 -0.27
C LYS A 58 26.93 -7.78 0.82
N GLN A 59 26.36 -7.06 1.77
CA GLN A 59 27.10 -6.53 2.92
C GLN A 59 27.69 -7.66 3.76
N LYS A 60 26.86 -8.65 4.14
CA LYS A 60 27.32 -9.81 4.91
C LYS A 60 28.44 -10.58 4.21
N LEU A 61 28.34 -10.81 2.91
CA LEU A 61 29.39 -11.50 2.14
C LEU A 61 30.70 -10.70 2.11
N GLN A 62 30.62 -9.37 2.03
CA GLN A 62 31.80 -8.50 2.11
C GLN A 62 32.41 -8.55 3.50
N ASP A 63 31.61 -8.45 4.56
CA ASP A 63 32.07 -8.53 5.94
C ASP A 63 32.74 -9.88 6.24
N ASP A 64 32.13 -10.98 5.77
CA ASP A 64 32.67 -12.33 5.90
C ASP A 64 33.99 -12.48 5.13
N ALA A 65 34.12 -11.88 3.94
CA ALA A 65 35.35 -11.86 3.17
C ALA A 65 36.46 -11.04 3.86
N ILE A 66 36.14 -9.85 4.37
CA ILE A 66 37.07 -9.00 5.12
C ILE A 66 37.56 -9.72 6.38
N LYS A 67 36.65 -10.34 7.15
CA LYS A 67 36.98 -11.11 8.34
C LYS A 67 37.88 -12.32 8.03
N LYS A 68 37.72 -12.93 6.85
CA LYS A 68 38.59 -14.01 6.38
C LYS A 68 39.98 -13.51 6.01
N LEU A 69 40.09 -12.34 5.38
CA LEU A 69 41.37 -11.75 4.97
C LEU A 69 42.15 -11.17 6.16
N TYR A 70 41.45 -10.61 7.14
CA TYR A 70 42.02 -9.98 8.33
C TYR A 70 41.42 -10.59 9.61
N PRO A 71 41.83 -11.83 9.97
CA PRO A 71 41.37 -12.45 11.20
C PRO A 71 41.89 -11.66 12.40
N LYS A 72 41.01 -11.41 13.39
CA LYS A 72 41.43 -10.74 14.62
C LYS A 72 42.44 -11.63 15.38
N PRO A 73 43.50 -11.04 15.95
CA PRO A 73 44.43 -11.78 16.79
C PRO A 73 43.68 -12.41 17.97
N LYS A 74 44.07 -13.64 18.32
CA LYS A 74 43.63 -14.30 19.55
C LYS A 74 44.38 -13.62 20.70
N ASP A 75 43.64 -12.92 21.55
CA ASP A 75 44.13 -12.54 22.88
C ASP A 75 44.43 -13.79 23.71
#